data_AF-A0A7L3WNU5-F1
#
_entry.id   AF-A0A7L3WNU5-F1
#
_cell.length_a   1.000
_cell.length_b   1.000
_cell.length_c   1.000
_cell.angle_alpha   90.00
_cell.angle_beta   90.00
_cell.angle_gamma   90.00
#
_symmetry.space_group_name_H-M   'P 1'
#
loop_
_entity.id
_entity.type
_entity.pdbx_description
1 polymer ?
#
loop_
_entity_poly.entity_id
_entity_poly.type
_entity_poly.pdbx_seq_one_letter_code
_entity_poly.pdbx_strand_id
1 'polypeptide(L)'
;QVEGLAYLSSFLWKSQRLGLWSRPRGENLLDSGAPFYETYKTSDGKFMAVGAIEPQFYHQLIKGLGLDASKLPGQMSHSYWPEMKQKFASIFAQKTQDEWCSIFDGTDACVTPVLSFDDVASHQHNKQRSSFIKNEQGEISPRPAPVLSRTPAVPSFKRDPIIGEHTEEILLEYGFTKQEITKLYSDKVIEFSKPKANL
;
A
#
# COMPACT_ATOMS: atom_id res chain seq x y z
N GLN A 1 -10.18 -14.93 11.80
CA GLN A 1 -9.41 -13.80 11.22
C GLN A 1 -8.86 -12.86 12.31
N VAL A 2 -8.98 -13.19 13.60
CA VAL A 2 -8.62 -12.30 14.72
C VAL A 2 -7.14 -12.44 15.09
N GLU A 3 -6.65 -13.67 15.12
CA GLU A 3 -5.29 -14.05 15.48
C GLU A 3 -4.27 -13.52 14.45
N GLY A 4 -4.64 -13.52 13.17
CA GLY A 4 -3.80 -12.98 12.09
C GLY A 4 -3.55 -11.48 12.24
N LEU A 5 -4.57 -10.69 12.58
CA LEU A 5 -4.42 -9.25 12.84
C LEU A 5 -3.58 -8.99 14.11
N ALA A 6 -3.75 -9.80 15.14
CA ALA A 6 -2.91 -9.74 16.34
C ALA A 6 -1.43 -9.99 16.00
N TYR A 7 -1.15 -10.94 15.10
CA TYR A 7 0.22 -11.21 14.65
C TYR A 7 0.79 -10.07 13.78
N LEU A 8 0.04 -9.56 12.81
CA LEU A 8 0.45 -8.44 11.95
C LEU A 8 0.73 -7.17 12.77
N SER A 9 0.03 -6.97 13.89
CA SER A 9 0.26 -5.85 14.82
C SER A 9 1.37 -6.07 15.84
N SER A 10 2.14 -7.16 15.75
CA SER A 10 3.18 -7.50 16.74
C SER A 10 4.23 -6.41 16.96
N PHE A 11 4.56 -5.62 15.93
CA PHE A 11 5.43 -4.46 16.07
C PHE A 11 4.86 -3.44 17.05
N LEU A 12 3.58 -3.08 16.93
CA LEU A 12 2.90 -2.12 17.80
C LEU A 12 2.96 -2.59 19.26
N TRP A 13 2.65 -3.86 19.52
CA TRP A 13 2.69 -4.46 20.85
C TRP A 13 4.11 -4.45 21.45
N LYS A 14 5.12 -4.87 20.69
CA LYS A 14 6.51 -4.93 21.16
C LYS A 14 7.10 -3.54 21.44
N SER A 15 6.67 -2.54 20.68
CA SER A 15 7.21 -1.19 20.77
C SER A 15 6.48 -0.28 21.77
N GLN A 16 5.43 -0.76 22.45
CA GLN A 16 4.77 0.00 23.54
C GLN A 16 5.75 0.45 24.63
N ARG A 17 6.75 -0.37 24.95
CA ARG A 17 7.77 -0.06 25.96
C ARG A 17 8.84 0.92 25.48
N LEU A 18 8.89 1.23 24.18
CA LEU A 18 9.85 2.17 23.60
C LEU A 18 9.36 3.63 23.64
N GLY A 19 8.18 3.88 24.21
CA GLY A 19 7.59 5.23 24.27
C GLY A 19 7.08 5.74 22.91
N LEU A 20 7.07 4.90 21.88
CA LEU A 20 6.62 5.26 20.53
C LEU A 20 5.12 5.52 20.42
N TRP A 21 4.32 5.09 21.42
CA TRP A 21 2.85 5.11 21.40
C TRP A 21 2.24 5.67 22.69
N SER A 22 3.00 6.46 23.44
CA SER A 22 2.60 6.92 24.78
C SER A 22 1.75 8.19 24.79
N ARG A 23 1.40 8.74 23.62
CA ARG A 23 0.60 9.97 23.45
C ARG A 23 -0.75 9.65 22.78
N PRO A 24 -1.73 10.57 22.82
CA PRO A 24 -2.97 10.43 22.06
C PRO A 24 -2.71 10.17 20.57
N ARG A 25 -3.71 9.58 19.90
CA ARG A 25 -3.67 9.34 18.46
C ARG A 25 -3.37 10.63 17.70
N GLY A 26 -2.40 10.59 16.80
CA GLY A 26 -1.99 11.72 15.97
C GLY A 26 -0.94 12.61 16.61
N GLU A 27 -0.41 12.24 17.78
CA GLU A 27 0.63 12.98 18.51
C GLU A 27 1.91 12.16 18.75
N ASN A 28 1.96 10.92 18.26
CA ASN A 28 3.11 10.04 18.39
C ASN A 28 4.09 10.18 17.22
N LEU A 29 5.25 9.54 17.35
CA LEU A 29 6.29 9.58 16.32
C LEU A 29 5.85 8.96 14.99
N LEU A 30 5.06 7.87 15.05
CA LEU A 30 4.74 7.02 13.89
C LEU A 30 3.25 7.05 13.50
N ASP A 31 2.49 8.05 13.97
CA ASP A 31 1.04 8.17 13.70
C ASP A 31 0.65 9.57 13.20
N SER A 32 1.58 10.26 12.52
CA SER A 32 1.49 11.63 12.03
C SER A 32 1.73 12.75 13.04
N GLY A 33 2.05 12.45 14.31
CA GLY A 33 2.39 13.51 15.27
C GLY A 33 3.66 14.28 14.94
N ALA A 34 4.66 13.62 14.34
CA ALA A 34 5.93 14.25 14.00
C ALA A 34 5.88 14.96 12.63
N PRO A 35 6.46 16.17 12.49
CA PRO A 35 6.49 16.90 11.21
C PRO A 35 7.30 16.19 10.12
N PHE A 36 8.23 15.32 10.51
CA PHE A 36 9.04 14.52 9.59
C PHE A 36 8.51 13.08 9.42
N TYR A 37 7.28 12.80 9.86
CA TYR A 37 6.58 11.53 9.64
C TYR A 37 5.09 11.79 9.37
N GLU A 38 4.77 12.34 8.21
CA GLU A 38 3.44 12.89 7.88
C GLU A 38 3.24 12.97 6.35
N THR A 39 1.99 13.15 5.91
CA THR A 39 1.65 13.50 4.53
C THR A 39 1.32 14.99 4.38
N TYR A 40 1.91 15.63 3.38
CA TYR A 40 1.73 17.06 3.11
C TYR A 40 1.10 17.31 1.75
N LYS A 41 0.07 18.18 1.72
CA LYS A 41 -0.58 18.61 0.49
C LYS A 41 0.32 19.57 -0.29
N THR A 42 0.34 19.39 -1.60
CA THR A 42 1.13 20.17 -2.57
C THR A 42 0.25 21.18 -3.30
N SER A 43 0.85 22.08 -4.08
CA SER A 43 0.13 23.19 -4.75
C SER A 43 -0.90 22.71 -5.77
N ASP A 44 -0.68 21.55 -6.40
CA ASP A 44 -1.58 20.90 -7.37
C ASP A 44 -2.61 19.99 -6.70
N GLY A 45 -2.70 20.01 -5.36
CA GLY A 45 -3.69 19.26 -4.60
C GLY A 45 -3.35 17.79 -4.35
N LYS A 46 -2.21 17.31 -4.88
CA LYS A 46 -1.63 15.99 -4.59
C LYS A 46 -0.86 16.02 -3.26
N PHE A 47 -0.20 14.92 -2.89
CA PHE A 47 0.48 14.79 -1.60
C PHE A 47 1.89 14.22 -1.70
N MET A 48 2.78 14.67 -0.81
CA MET A 48 4.08 14.04 -0.53
C MET A 48 4.01 13.34 0.83
N ALA A 49 4.53 12.11 0.92
CA ALA A 49 4.74 11.42 2.19
C ALA A 49 6.19 11.65 2.66
N VAL A 50 6.35 11.96 3.94
CA VAL A 50 7.65 12.19 4.58
C VAL A 50 7.82 11.17 5.69
N GLY A 51 8.97 10.50 5.75
CA GLY A 51 9.32 9.51 6.76
C GLY A 51 10.78 9.63 7.21
N ALA A 52 11.25 10.84 7.47
CA ALA A 52 12.65 11.18 7.76
C ALA A 52 12.95 11.17 9.27
N ILE A 53 12.86 9.99 9.91
CA ILE A 53 13.03 9.84 11.36
C ILE A 53 14.50 9.95 11.75
N GLU A 54 15.40 9.37 10.98
CA GLU A 54 16.82 9.34 11.28
C GLU A 54 17.46 10.72 11.01
N PRO A 55 18.35 11.22 11.91
CA PRO A 55 18.88 12.58 11.82
C PRO A 55 19.52 12.94 10.48
N GLN A 56 20.21 11.99 9.83
CA GLN A 56 20.84 12.21 8.53
C GLN A 56 19.82 12.42 7.41
N PHE A 57 18.68 11.73 7.44
CA PHE A 57 17.60 11.88 6.47
C PHE A 57 16.82 13.16 6.74
N TYR A 58 16.58 13.48 8.02
CA TYR A 58 16.00 14.75 8.43
C TYR A 58 16.84 15.95 7.95
N HIS A 59 18.17 15.85 8.00
CA HIS A 59 19.04 16.89 7.46
C HIS A 59 18.84 17.11 5.96
N GLN A 60 18.73 16.03 5.17
CA GLN A 60 18.42 16.13 3.74
C GLN A 60 17.04 16.73 3.48
N LEU A 61 16.03 16.36 4.28
CA LEU A 61 14.70 16.96 4.23
C LEU A 61 14.77 18.48 4.46
N ILE A 62 15.42 18.93 5.54
CA ILE A 62 15.57 20.35 5.87
C ILE A 62 16.26 21.12 4.75
N LYS A 63 17.32 20.53 4.16
CA LYS A 63 18.02 21.11 3.01
C LYS A 63 17.11 21.21 1.79
N GLY A 64 16.36 20.16 1.45
CA GLY A 64 15.44 20.15 0.31
C GLY A 64 14.26 21.11 0.48
N LEU A 65 13.79 21.32 1.71
CA LEU A 65 12.79 22.35 2.04
C LEU A 65 13.34 23.78 2.02
N GLY A 66 14.65 23.97 1.81
CA GLY A 66 15.30 25.28 1.81
C GLY A 66 15.34 25.93 3.19
N LEU A 67 15.31 25.14 4.26
CA LEU A 67 15.30 25.64 5.63
C LEU A 67 16.72 25.69 6.22
N ASP A 68 16.96 26.71 7.04
CA ASP A 68 18.20 26.85 7.81
C ASP A 68 18.10 26.05 9.11
N ALA A 69 18.82 24.92 9.17
CA ALA A 69 18.81 24.01 10.32
C ALA A 69 19.21 24.70 11.64
N SER A 70 20.05 25.76 11.60
CA SER A 70 20.49 26.47 12.80
C SER A 70 19.39 27.28 13.48
N LYS A 71 18.31 27.56 12.76
CA LYS A 71 17.15 28.36 13.23
C LYS A 71 15.95 27.50 13.59
N LEU A 72 16.08 26.17 13.53
CA LEU A 72 14.99 25.24 13.82
C LEU A 72 15.13 24.66 15.24
N PRO A 73 14.00 24.33 15.90
CA PRO A 73 14.04 23.53 17.11
C PRO A 73 14.65 22.15 16.84
N GLY A 74 15.11 21.49 17.89
CA GLY A 74 15.60 20.11 17.80
C GLY A 74 14.52 19.19 17.22
N GLN A 75 14.92 18.23 16.38
CA GLN A 75 14.01 17.31 15.70
C GLN A 75 13.02 16.63 16.66
N MET A 76 13.50 16.13 17.81
CA MET A 76 12.68 15.43 18.82
C MET A 76 12.02 16.36 19.85
N SER A 77 12.03 17.68 19.62
CA SER A 77 11.38 18.65 20.52
C SER A 77 9.87 18.66 20.29
N HIS A 78 9.16 17.69 20.88
CA HIS A 78 7.72 17.47 20.73
C HIS A 78 6.85 18.72 20.93
N SER A 79 7.23 19.63 21.82
CA SER A 79 6.49 20.87 22.07
C SER A 79 6.40 21.77 20.83
N TYR A 80 7.36 21.68 19.91
CA TYR A 80 7.41 22.47 18.68
C TYR A 80 6.86 21.72 17.46
N TRP A 81 6.51 20.44 17.59
CA TRP A 81 5.98 19.67 16.47
C TRP A 81 4.73 20.28 15.82
N PRO A 82 3.73 20.80 16.57
CA PRO A 82 2.57 21.43 15.94
C PRO A 82 2.91 22.62 15.05
N GLU A 83 3.83 23.50 15.51
CA GLU A 83 4.30 24.65 14.74
C GLU A 83 5.10 24.19 13.50
N MET A 84 6.01 23.24 13.68
CA MET A 84 6.82 22.71 12.60
C MET A 84 5.99 22.00 11.53
N LYS A 85 4.90 21.32 11.92
CA LYS A 85 3.93 20.72 10.98
C LYS A 85 3.29 21.79 10.10
N GLN A 86 2.84 22.89 10.70
CA GLN A 86 2.27 24.01 9.94
C GLN A 86 3.30 24.59 8.98
N LYS A 87 4.54 24.81 9.45
CA LYS A 87 5.63 25.32 8.63
C LYS A 87 5.94 24.41 7.43
N PHE A 88 6.07 23.10 7.64
CA PHE A 88 6.32 22.14 6.57
C PHE A 88 5.15 22.11 5.59
N ALA A 89 3.91 22.08 6.08
CA ALA A 89 2.73 22.13 5.23
C ALA A 89 2.70 23.38 4.34
N SER A 90 3.00 24.55 4.90
CA SER A 90 3.08 25.80 4.12
C SER A 90 4.20 25.79 3.09
N ILE A 91 5.29 25.06 3.30
CA ILE A 91 6.37 24.92 2.31
C ILE A 91 5.93 23.96 1.21
N PHE A 92 5.48 22.75 1.56
CA PHE A 92 5.04 21.76 0.58
C PHE A 92 3.92 22.29 -0.33
N ALA A 93 3.03 23.15 0.18
CA ALA A 93 1.97 23.79 -0.59
C ALA A 93 2.45 24.79 -1.65
N GLN A 94 3.74 25.13 -1.72
CA GLN A 94 4.29 26.11 -2.67
C GLN A 94 4.71 25.51 -4.02
N LYS A 95 4.83 24.18 -4.11
CA LYS A 95 5.27 23.48 -5.32
C LYS A 95 4.37 22.30 -5.62
N THR A 96 4.34 21.88 -6.88
CA THR A 96 3.61 20.69 -7.30
C THR A 96 4.29 19.42 -6.79
N GLN A 97 3.56 18.31 -6.78
CA GLN A 97 4.16 17.00 -6.46
C GLN A 97 5.39 16.70 -7.34
N ASP A 98 5.34 16.96 -8.64
CA ASP A 98 6.42 16.66 -9.58
C ASP A 98 7.67 17.52 -9.33
N GLU A 99 7.49 18.78 -8.96
CA GLU A 99 8.59 19.65 -8.53
C GLU A 99 9.26 19.13 -7.26
N TRP A 100 8.48 18.68 -6.27
CA TRP A 100 9.04 18.07 -5.06
C TRP A 100 9.76 16.75 -5.35
N CYS A 101 9.19 15.90 -6.20
CA CYS A 101 9.87 14.70 -6.68
C CYS A 101 11.23 15.05 -7.28
N SER A 102 11.31 16.08 -8.12
CA SER A 102 12.57 16.51 -8.74
C SER A 102 13.59 17.05 -7.71
N ILE A 103 13.12 17.71 -6.65
CA ILE A 103 13.99 18.25 -5.58
C ILE A 103 14.58 17.12 -4.72
N PHE A 104 13.78 16.10 -4.43
CA PHE A 104 14.17 14.99 -3.54
C PHE A 104 14.73 13.77 -4.29
N ASP A 105 14.63 13.72 -5.61
CA ASP A 105 15.19 12.64 -6.42
C ASP A 105 16.70 12.49 -6.19
N GLY A 106 17.16 11.25 -6.03
CA GLY A 106 18.55 10.94 -5.70
C GLY A 106 19.01 11.39 -4.31
N THR A 107 18.11 11.85 -3.43
CA THR A 107 18.44 12.20 -2.04
C THR A 107 17.94 11.14 -1.06
N ASP A 108 18.61 11.01 0.08
CA ASP A 108 18.16 10.15 1.18
C ASP A 108 17.17 10.87 2.12
N ALA A 109 16.36 11.82 1.62
CA ALA A 109 15.45 12.61 2.45
C ALA A 109 14.21 11.84 2.96
N CYS A 110 14.02 10.58 2.53
CA CYS A 110 12.82 9.78 2.85
C CYS A 110 11.51 10.52 2.52
N VAL A 111 11.46 11.16 1.34
CA VAL A 111 10.28 11.86 0.82
C VAL A 111 9.85 11.18 -0.49
N THR A 112 8.58 10.82 -0.60
CA THR A 112 8.04 10.12 -1.78
C THR A 112 6.67 10.66 -2.18
N PRO A 113 6.31 10.65 -3.48
CA PRO A 113 4.96 11.02 -3.89
C PRO A 113 3.93 10.00 -3.39
N VAL A 114 2.78 10.50 -2.95
CA VAL A 114 1.59 9.66 -2.75
C VAL A 114 0.91 9.48 -4.12
N LEU A 115 0.94 8.26 -4.64
CA LEU A 115 0.42 7.93 -5.97
C LEU A 115 -1.07 7.58 -5.91
N SER A 116 -1.80 7.97 -6.95
CA SER A 116 -3.18 7.52 -7.19
C SER A 116 -3.22 6.09 -7.74
N PHE A 117 -4.40 5.45 -7.74
CA PHE A 117 -4.60 4.16 -8.41
C PHE A 117 -4.33 4.23 -9.92
N ASP A 118 -4.60 5.36 -10.55
CA ASP A 118 -4.38 5.55 -11.99
C ASP A 118 -2.87 5.69 -12.31
N ASP A 119 -2.10 6.29 -11.40
CA ASP A 119 -0.69 6.57 -11.61
C ASP A 119 0.22 5.41 -11.18
N VAL A 120 -0.20 4.61 -10.19
CA VAL A 120 0.68 3.64 -9.49
C VAL A 120 1.34 2.65 -10.43
N ALA A 121 0.61 2.11 -11.41
CA ALA A 121 1.14 1.13 -12.35
C ALA A 121 2.14 1.75 -13.34
N SER A 122 2.03 3.06 -13.59
CA SER A 122 2.85 3.79 -14.56
C SER A 122 4.12 4.40 -13.96
N HIS A 123 4.22 4.47 -12.63
CA HIS A 123 5.38 5.00 -11.93
C HIS A 123 6.66 4.22 -12.26
N GLN A 124 7.78 4.93 -12.42
CA GLN A 124 9.04 4.38 -12.92
C GLN A 124 9.52 3.15 -12.13
N HIS A 125 9.48 3.20 -10.80
CA HIS A 125 9.86 2.07 -9.95
C HIS A 125 8.99 0.82 -10.19
N ASN A 126 7.67 1.00 -10.37
CA ASN A 126 6.76 -0.12 -10.61
C ASN A 126 6.90 -0.70 -12.02
N LYS A 127 7.18 0.16 -13.02
CA LYS A 127 7.54 -0.27 -14.38
C LYS A 127 8.82 -1.10 -14.38
N GLN A 128 9.89 -0.61 -13.76
CA GLN A 128 11.19 -1.30 -13.68
C GLN A 128 11.10 -2.67 -13.03
N ARG A 129 10.19 -2.84 -12.06
CA ARG A 129 9.98 -4.09 -11.33
C ARG A 129 8.92 -5.00 -11.93
N SER A 130 8.21 -4.54 -12.96
CA SER A 130 6.99 -5.20 -13.46
C SER A 130 6.04 -5.57 -12.31
N SER A 131 5.83 -4.62 -11.39
CA SER A 131 5.02 -4.80 -10.18
C SER A 131 3.53 -5.00 -10.50
N PHE A 132 3.09 -4.57 -11.68
CA PHE A 132 1.73 -4.72 -12.18
C PHE A 132 1.75 -5.42 -13.54
N ILE A 133 0.74 -6.25 -13.78
CA ILE A 133 0.53 -6.98 -15.03
C ILE A 133 -0.75 -6.46 -15.65
N LYS A 134 -0.71 -6.20 -16.96
CA LYS A 134 -1.84 -5.74 -17.75
C LYS A 134 -2.24 -6.82 -18.75
N ASN A 135 -3.52 -7.20 -18.79
CA ASN A 135 -4.02 -8.17 -19.76
C ASN A 135 -4.35 -7.50 -21.12
N GLU A 136 -4.79 -8.30 -22.09
CA GLU A 136 -5.14 -7.83 -23.44
C GLU A 136 -6.34 -6.86 -23.44
N GLN A 137 -7.28 -7.02 -22.50
CA GLN A 137 -8.42 -6.13 -22.29
C GLN A 137 -8.05 -4.82 -21.57
N GLY A 138 -6.80 -4.70 -21.13
CA GLY A 138 -6.28 -3.53 -20.44
C GLY A 138 -6.52 -3.47 -18.93
N GLU A 139 -7.04 -4.54 -18.32
CA GLU A 139 -7.18 -4.69 -16.88
C GLU A 139 -5.80 -4.79 -16.22
N ILE A 140 -5.62 -4.07 -15.12
CA ILE A 140 -4.36 -4.04 -14.36
C ILE A 140 -4.55 -4.82 -13.06
N SER A 141 -3.64 -5.76 -12.81
CA SER A 141 -3.58 -6.51 -11.55
C SER A 141 -2.17 -6.44 -10.96
N PRO A 142 -2.02 -6.26 -9.64
CA PRO A 142 -0.71 -6.36 -9.00
C PRO A 142 -0.12 -7.76 -9.22
N ARG A 143 1.19 -7.82 -9.48
CA ARG A 143 1.91 -9.08 -9.59
C ARG A 143 1.93 -9.77 -8.21
N PRO A 144 1.54 -11.05 -8.12
CA PRO A 144 1.58 -11.76 -6.84
C PRO A 144 2.99 -11.77 -6.24
N ALA A 145 3.06 -11.54 -4.92
CA ALA A 145 4.29 -11.48 -4.15
C ALA A 145 4.33 -12.58 -3.07
N PRO A 146 5.51 -13.11 -2.70
CA PRO A 146 6.84 -12.77 -3.24
C PRO A 146 7.05 -13.31 -4.66
N VAL A 147 7.84 -12.61 -5.47
CA VAL A 147 8.22 -13.08 -6.81
C VAL A 147 9.31 -14.14 -6.68
N LEU A 148 8.93 -15.41 -6.85
CA LEU A 148 9.85 -16.53 -6.78
C LEU A 148 10.54 -16.73 -8.14
N SER A 149 11.88 -16.84 -8.14
CA SER A 149 12.66 -16.97 -9.37
C SER A 149 12.36 -18.27 -10.15
N ARG A 150 12.07 -19.37 -9.44
CA ARG A 150 11.79 -20.68 -10.04
C ARG A 150 10.33 -20.87 -10.44
N THR A 151 9.41 -20.24 -9.72
CA THR A 151 7.96 -20.42 -9.87
C THR A 151 7.26 -19.07 -9.76
N PRO A 152 7.49 -18.15 -10.72
CA PRO A 152 6.85 -16.85 -10.68
C PRO A 152 5.34 -17.01 -10.85
N ALA A 153 4.57 -16.47 -9.90
CA ALA A 153 3.12 -16.46 -9.99
C ALA A 153 2.62 -15.38 -10.97
N VAL A 154 1.51 -15.67 -11.64
CA VAL A 154 0.80 -14.77 -12.56
C VAL A 154 -0.63 -14.62 -12.02
N PRO A 155 -1.19 -13.40 -11.97
CA PRO A 155 -2.56 -13.22 -11.52
C PRO A 155 -3.52 -13.84 -12.52
N SER A 156 -4.63 -14.40 -12.01
CA SER A 156 -5.75 -14.80 -12.85
C SER A 156 -6.54 -13.55 -13.23
N PHE A 157 -6.80 -13.38 -14.52
CA PHE A 157 -7.77 -12.43 -15.06
C PHE A 157 -9.09 -13.11 -15.44
N LYS A 158 -9.24 -14.40 -15.10
CA LYS A 158 -10.53 -15.08 -15.24
C LYS A 158 -11.49 -14.53 -14.20
N ARG A 159 -12.76 -14.42 -14.56
CA ARG A 159 -13.81 -14.10 -13.60
C ARG A 159 -13.81 -15.10 -12.45
N ASP A 160 -14.31 -14.64 -11.30
CA ASP A 160 -14.57 -15.52 -10.18
C ASP A 160 -15.59 -16.61 -10.57
N PRO A 161 -15.43 -17.84 -10.06
CA PRO A 161 -16.38 -18.90 -10.28
C PRO A 161 -17.73 -18.55 -9.65
N ILE A 162 -18.83 -18.90 -10.32
CA ILE A 162 -20.15 -18.85 -9.70
C ILE A 162 -20.38 -20.10 -8.85
N ILE A 163 -21.24 -19.99 -7.83
CA ILE A 163 -21.61 -21.13 -6.98
C ILE A 163 -22.16 -22.24 -7.88
N GLY A 164 -21.60 -23.44 -7.77
CA GLY A 164 -22.02 -24.61 -8.55
C GLY A 164 -21.43 -24.74 -9.95
N GLU A 165 -20.51 -23.85 -10.37
CA GLU A 165 -19.94 -23.86 -11.72
C GLU A 165 -19.11 -25.10 -12.05
N HIS A 166 -18.20 -25.44 -11.15
CA HIS A 166 -17.24 -26.52 -11.35
C HIS A 166 -17.66 -27.82 -10.63
N THR A 167 -18.87 -27.89 -10.06
CA THR A 167 -19.35 -29.03 -9.26
C THR A 167 -19.28 -30.35 -10.05
N GLU A 168 -19.81 -30.38 -11.27
CA GLU A 168 -19.84 -31.59 -12.10
C GLU A 168 -18.43 -32.01 -12.50
N GLU A 169 -17.62 -31.04 -12.96
CA GLU A 169 -16.23 -31.25 -13.38
C GLU A 169 -15.39 -31.89 -12.28
N ILE A 170 -15.41 -31.29 -11.08
CA ILE A 170 -14.63 -31.79 -9.94
C ILE A 170 -15.13 -33.18 -9.51
N LEU A 171 -16.45 -33.41 -9.42
CA LEU A 171 -16.96 -34.74 -9.02
C LEU A 171 -16.58 -35.84 -10.01
N LEU A 172 -16.56 -35.55 -11.31
CA LEU A 172 -16.08 -36.48 -12.34
C LEU A 172 -14.57 -36.75 -12.18
N GLU A 173 -13.75 -35.73 -11.91
CA GLU A 173 -12.31 -35.91 -11.63
C GLU A 173 -12.04 -36.83 -10.42
N TYR A 174 -12.88 -36.74 -9.39
CA TYR A 174 -12.82 -37.62 -8.21
C TYR A 174 -13.42 -39.03 -8.44
N GLY A 175 -13.90 -39.32 -9.66
CA GLY A 175 -14.34 -40.65 -10.06
C GLY A 175 -15.83 -40.96 -9.82
N PHE A 176 -16.65 -39.95 -9.49
CA PHE A 176 -18.09 -40.16 -9.40
C PHE A 176 -18.68 -40.40 -10.79
N THR A 177 -19.65 -41.31 -10.86
CA THR A 177 -20.42 -41.52 -12.08
C THR A 177 -21.47 -40.41 -12.25
N LYS A 178 -21.88 -40.15 -13.50
CA LYS A 178 -22.97 -39.19 -13.78
C LYS A 178 -24.27 -39.52 -13.02
N GLN A 179 -24.53 -40.80 -12.77
CA GLN A 179 -25.69 -41.28 -12.03
C GLN A 179 -25.62 -40.87 -10.56
N GLU A 180 -24.47 -41.06 -9.91
CA GLU A 180 -24.25 -40.63 -8.52
C GLU A 180 -24.32 -39.11 -8.40
N ILE A 181 -23.72 -38.38 -9.33
CA ILE A 181 -23.78 -36.92 -9.38
C ILE A 181 -25.23 -36.43 -9.51
N THR A 182 -26.04 -37.07 -10.37
CA THR A 182 -27.46 -36.72 -10.54
C THR A 182 -28.25 -36.99 -9.27
N LYS A 183 -27.94 -38.08 -8.56
CA LYS A 183 -28.54 -38.39 -7.25
C LYS A 183 -28.19 -37.33 -6.21
N LEU A 184 -26.92 -36.95 -6.08
CA LEU A 184 -26.50 -35.89 -5.16
C LEU A 184 -27.20 -34.55 -5.42
N TYR A 185 -27.43 -34.22 -6.69
CA TYR A 185 -28.17 -33.02 -7.06
C TYR A 185 -29.65 -33.12 -6.69
N SER A 186 -30.29 -34.26 -6.97
CA SER A 186 -31.68 -34.52 -6.57
C SER A 186 -31.87 -34.48 -5.05
N ASP A 187 -30.89 -34.99 -4.30
CA ASP A 187 -30.88 -35.00 -2.83
C ASP A 187 -30.53 -33.62 -2.24
N LYS A 188 -30.30 -32.61 -3.09
CA LYS A 188 -29.90 -31.23 -2.72
C LYS A 188 -28.61 -31.16 -1.90
N VAL A 189 -27.72 -32.12 -2.11
CA VAL A 189 -26.37 -32.14 -1.50
C VAL A 189 -25.41 -31.23 -2.27
N ILE A 190 -25.66 -31.04 -3.56
CA ILE A 190 -24.82 -30.23 -4.46
C ILE A 190 -25.69 -29.27 -5.31
N GLU A 191 -25.08 -28.20 -5.82
CA GLU A 191 -25.70 -27.23 -6.73
C GLU A 191 -24.99 -27.19 -8.09
N PHE A 192 -25.77 -26.93 -9.16
CA PHE A 192 -25.26 -26.66 -10.50
C PHE A 192 -25.61 -25.26 -10.94
N SER A 193 -24.62 -24.57 -11.49
CA SER A 193 -24.86 -23.33 -12.21
C SER A 193 -23.99 -23.31 -13.45
N LYS A 194 -24.61 -23.26 -14.63
CA LYS A 194 -23.85 -23.05 -15.87
C LYS A 194 -23.82 -21.55 -16.15
N PRO A 195 -22.65 -20.96 -16.43
CA PRO A 195 -22.61 -19.57 -16.86
C PRO A 195 -23.47 -19.41 -18.11
N LYS A 196 -24.34 -18.40 -18.12
CA LYS A 196 -24.97 -17.94 -19.37
C LYS A 196 -23.82 -17.49 -20.28
N ALA A 197 -23.82 -17.96 -21.52
CA ALA A 197 -22.72 -17.77 -22.47
C ALA A 197 -22.11 -16.36 -22.42
N ASN A 198 -20.78 -16.29 -22.42
CA ASN A 198 -20.02 -15.05 -22.39
C ASN A 198 -20.40 -14.20 -23.63
N LEU A 199 -21.08 -13.08 -23.40
CA LEU A 199 -21.09 -11.91 -24.30
C LEU A 199 -19.99 -10.96 -23.85
#